data_AF-A0A931VKY4-F1
#
_entry.id   AF-A0A931VKY4-F1
#
_cell.length_a   1.000
_cell.length_b   1.000
_cell.length_c   1.000
_cell.angle_alpha   90.00
_cell.angle_beta   90.00
_cell.angle_gamma   90.00
#
_symmetry.space_group_name_H-M   'P 1'
#
loop_
_entity.id
_entity.type
_entity.pdbx_description
1 polymer ?
#
loop_
_entity_poly.entity_id
_entity_poly.type
_entity_poly.pdbx_seq_one_letter_code
_entity_poly.pdbx_strand_id
1 'polypeptide(L)'
;MKIGLWVQDSSGKEFLITKDERAYPHLIQFSQKDLFFGGSKEPLDLTLEEGKRIYQEVTGKAYPFGHATTRQVLWDLIEAAAKLLP
;
A
#
# COMPACT_ATOMS: atom_id res chain seq x y z
N MET A 1 -4.28 3.19 -18.56
CA MET A 1 -4.86 2.20 -17.63
C MET A 1 -3.94 2.09 -16.42
N LYS A 2 -4.37 2.53 -15.23
CA LYS A 2 -3.55 2.45 -14.00
C LYS A 2 -4.06 1.25 -13.20
N ILE A 3 -3.23 0.21 -13.07
CA ILE A 3 -3.50 -0.96 -12.22
C ILE A 3 -2.89 -0.64 -10.85
N GLY A 4 -3.66 -0.80 -9.79
CA GLY A 4 -3.21 -0.60 -8.42
C GLY A 4 -3.76 -1.68 -7.50
N LEU A 5 -3.06 -1.96 -6.41
CA LEU A 5 -3.50 -2.89 -5.38
C LEU A 5 -4.32 -2.14 -4.34
N TRP A 6 -5.58 -2.53 -4.18
CA TRP A 6 -6.41 -2.06 -3.07
C TRP A 6 -6.26 -3.02 -1.88
N VAL A 7 -5.92 -2.49 -0.72
CA VAL A 7 -5.75 -3.24 0.53
C VAL A 7 -6.58 -2.57 1.61
N GLN A 8 -7.32 -3.34 2.38
CA GLN A 8 -7.97 -2.87 3.60
C GLN A 8 -7.26 -3.51 4.80
N ASP A 9 -6.83 -2.70 5.76
CA ASP A 9 -6.26 -3.21 7.01
C ASP A 9 -7.34 -3.67 7.99
N SER A 10 -6.92 -4.35 9.04
CA SER A 10 -7.82 -4.85 10.10
C SER A 10 -8.60 -3.74 10.84
N SER A 11 -8.16 -2.49 10.77
CA SER A 11 -8.85 -1.33 11.35
C SER A 11 -9.90 -0.73 10.41
N GLY A 12 -10.06 -1.28 9.20
CA GLY A 12 -10.97 -0.78 8.18
C GLY A 12 -10.41 0.39 7.37
N LYS A 13 -9.14 0.77 7.56
CA LYS A 13 -8.47 1.76 6.70
C LYS A 13 -8.17 1.13 5.35
N GLU A 14 -8.40 1.89 4.30
CA GLU A 14 -8.17 1.45 2.94
C GLU A 14 -6.94 2.13 2.36
N PHE A 15 -6.20 1.38 1.57
CA PHE A 15 -4.94 1.80 0.98
C PHE A 15 -4.93 1.37 -0.49
N LEU A 16 -4.47 2.27 -1.36
CA LEU A 16 -4.21 1.97 -2.76
C LEU A 16 -2.72 2.10 -3.03
N ILE A 17 -2.09 1.00 -3.40
CA ILE A 17 -0.75 1.04 -3.98
C ILE A 17 -0.91 1.21 -5.49
N THR A 18 -0.45 2.33 -6.03
CA THR A 18 -0.49 2.61 -7.47
C THR A 18 0.88 3.02 -7.98
N LYS A 19 1.05 3.10 -9.29
CA LYS A 19 2.27 3.64 -9.89
C LYS A 19 2.16 5.15 -10.07
N ASP A 20 3.19 5.87 -9.67
CA ASP A 20 3.38 7.29 -10.00
C ASP A 20 3.71 7.49 -11.50
N GLU A 21 3.89 8.74 -11.93
CA GLU A 21 4.22 9.07 -13.33
C GLU A 21 5.58 8.50 -13.79
N ARG A 22 6.44 8.09 -12.85
CA ARG A 22 7.74 7.47 -13.08
C ARG A 22 7.69 5.95 -12.93
N ALA A 23 6.49 5.37 -12.85
CA ALA A 23 6.23 3.95 -12.67
C ALA A 23 6.68 3.36 -11.32
N TYR A 24 6.96 4.19 -10.30
CA TYR A 24 7.29 3.74 -8.96
C TYR A 24 6.03 3.50 -8.12
N PRO A 25 6.04 2.48 -7.25
CA PRO A 25 4.91 2.23 -6.36
C PRO A 25 4.79 3.36 -5.33
N HIS A 26 3.57 3.84 -5.17
CA HIS A 26 3.18 4.88 -4.25
C HIS A 26 1.92 4.44 -3.51
N LEU A 27 1.86 4.67 -2.20
CA LEU A 27 0.65 4.40 -1.43
C LEU A 27 -0.24 5.64 -1.39
N ILE A 28 -1.54 5.43 -1.40
CA ILE A 28 -2.55 6.44 -1.12
C ILE A 28 -3.47 5.85 -0.06
N GLN A 29 -3.55 6.48 1.11
CA GLN A 29 -4.52 6.09 2.12
C GLN A 29 -5.87 6.74 1.82
N PHE A 30 -6.95 6.00 2.00
CA PHE A 30 -8.32 6.49 1.96
C PHE A 30 -8.93 6.41 3.36
N SER A 31 -9.58 7.49 3.77
CA SER A 31 -10.59 7.39 4.82
C SER A 31 -11.94 7.02 4.19
N GLN A 32 -12.81 6.35 4.95
CA GLN A 32 -14.19 6.08 4.51
C GLN A 32 -14.91 7.36 4.07
N LYS A 33 -14.63 8.52 4.67
CA LYS A 33 -15.23 9.80 4.25
C LYS A 33 -14.78 10.22 2.85
N ASP A 34 -13.55 9.88 2.44
CA ASP A 34 -13.00 10.29 1.16
C ASP A 34 -13.61 9.54 -0.03
N LEU A 35 -14.11 8.32 0.22
CA LEU A 35 -14.86 7.54 -0.77
C LEU A 35 -16.21 8.16 -1.13
N PHE A 36 -16.85 8.88 -0.20
CA PHE A 36 -18.19 9.43 -0.39
C PHE A 36 -18.21 10.88 -0.90
N PHE A 37 -17.15 11.66 -0.68
CA PHE A 37 -17.18 13.12 -0.92
C PHE A 37 -16.21 13.63 -1.99
N GLY A 38 -15.55 12.75 -2.75
CA GLY A 38 -14.77 13.17 -3.92
C GLY A 38 -13.61 14.12 -3.59
N GLY A 39 -13.05 14.01 -2.38
CA GLY A 39 -11.94 14.85 -1.93
C GLY A 39 -10.68 14.66 -2.77
N SER A 40 -10.03 15.78 -3.12
CA SER A 40 -8.70 15.80 -3.73
C SER A 40 -7.71 15.11 -2.78
N LYS A 41 -7.12 14.01 -3.24
CA LYS A 41 -6.18 13.18 -2.48
C LYS A 41 -4.77 13.72 -2.65
N GLU A 42 -4.14 14.15 -1.56
CA GLU A 42 -2.69 14.22 -1.54
C GLU A 42 -2.13 12.82 -1.28
N PRO A 43 -1.10 12.39 -2.02
CA PRO A 43 -0.41 11.14 -1.73
C PRO A 43 0.13 11.23 -0.30
N LEU A 44 -0.26 10.30 0.57
CA LEU A 44 0.35 10.21 1.88
C LEU A 44 1.72 9.55 1.70
N ASP A 45 2.79 10.24 2.10
CA ASP A 45 4.10 9.61 2.22
C ASP A 45 4.02 8.58 3.35
N LEU A 46 3.89 7.31 2.97
CA LEU A 46 3.87 6.23 3.93
C LEU A 46 5.24 6.16 4.62
N THR A 47 5.22 6.08 5.96
CA THR A 47 6.44 5.77 6.68
C THR A 47 6.87 4.32 6.38
N LEU A 48 8.18 4.06 6.43
CA LEU A 48 8.74 2.71 6.23
C LEU A 48 8.07 1.66 7.15
N GLU A 49 7.81 2.04 8.39
CA GLU A 49 7.24 1.16 9.42
C GLU A 49 5.77 0.82 9.14
N GLU A 50 4.97 1.76 8.65
CA GLU A 50 3.61 1.47 8.20
C GLU A 50 3.59 0.50 7.02
N GLY A 51 4.55 0.62 6.10
CA GLY A 51 4.68 -0.31 4.97
C GLY A 51 4.95 -1.72 5.44
N LYS A 52 5.87 -1.88 6.40
CA LYS A 52 6.19 -3.18 7.01
C LYS A 52 4.98 -3.77 7.75
N ARG A 53 4.21 -2.92 8.45
CA ARG A 53 2.97 -3.34 9.12
C ARG A 53 1.95 -3.89 8.13
N ILE A 54 1.65 -3.14 7.06
CA ILE A 54 0.68 -3.57 6.03
C ILE A 54 1.17 -4.85 5.35
N TYR A 55 2.47 -4.97 5.06
CA TYR A 55 3.05 -6.21 4.53
C TYR A 55 2.78 -7.41 5.45
N GLN A 56 2.99 -7.24 6.75
CA GLN A 56 2.72 -8.30 7.70
C GLN A 56 1.25 -8.67 7.79
N GLU A 57 0.34 -7.70 7.70
CA GLU A 57 -1.10 -7.96 7.68
C GLU A 57 -1.52 -8.74 6.43
N VAL A 58 -1.02 -8.37 5.25
CA VAL A 58 -1.36 -9.03 3.98
C VAL A 58 -0.76 -10.43 3.88
N THR A 59 0.50 -10.61 4.31
CA THR A 59 1.24 -11.86 4.11
C THR A 59 1.20 -12.81 5.31
N GLY A 60 0.75 -12.32 6.47
CA GLY A 60 0.85 -13.02 7.75
C GLY A 60 2.28 -13.15 8.29
N LYS A 61 3.29 -12.51 7.67
CA LYS A 61 4.71 -12.64 8.00
C LYS A 61 5.37 -11.29 8.22
N ALA A 62 6.20 -11.19 9.26
CA ALA A 62 7.00 -9.99 9.48
C ALA A 62 7.90 -9.71 8.25
N TYR A 63 8.07 -8.44 7.93
CA TYR A 63 8.87 -8.03 6.78
C TYR A 63 10.36 -8.38 7.01
N PRO A 64 11.02 -9.11 6.08
CA PRO A 64 12.30 -9.76 6.35
C PRO A 64 13.53 -8.83 6.26
N PHE A 65 13.40 -7.65 5.64
CA PHE A 65 14.54 -6.77 5.37
C PHE A 65 14.54 -5.53 6.27
N GLY A 66 15.38 -5.53 7.31
CA GLY A 66 15.46 -4.44 8.29
C GLY A 66 15.85 -3.07 7.71
N HIS A 67 16.69 -3.06 6.66
CA HIS A 67 17.21 -1.86 6.01
C HIS A 67 16.53 -1.51 4.68
N ALA A 68 15.34 -2.06 4.41
CA ALA A 68 14.63 -1.73 3.19
C ALA A 68 14.23 -0.25 3.14
N THR A 69 14.13 0.28 1.93
CA THR A 69 13.50 1.57 1.69
C THR A 69 11.98 1.42 1.60
N THR A 70 11.22 2.50 1.84
CA THR A 70 9.76 2.49 1.68
C THR A 70 9.35 1.94 0.31
N ARG A 71 10.08 2.33 -0.74
CA ARG A 71 9.84 1.86 -2.11
C ARG A 71 9.99 0.34 -2.25
N GLN A 72 11.02 -0.23 -1.62
CA GLN A 72 11.26 -1.67 -1.66
C GLN A 72 10.15 -2.43 -0.93
N VAL A 73 9.74 -1.94 0.25
CA VAL A 73 8.60 -2.51 0.98
C VAL A 73 7.32 -2.48 0.16
N LEU A 74 7.03 -1.37 -0.54
CA LEU A 74 5.84 -1.27 -1.39
C LEU A 74 5.88 -2.21 -2.60
N TRP A 75 7.05 -2.43 -3.19
CA TRP A 75 7.21 -3.42 -4.27
C TRP A 75 6.98 -4.83 -3.78
N ASP A 76 7.63 -5.21 -2.68
CA ASP A 76 7.49 -6.54 -2.09
C ASP A 76 6.03 -6.80 -1.67
N LEU A 77 5.32 -5.76 -1.21
CA LEU A 77 3.90 -5.82 -0.90
C LEU A 77 3.03 -6.09 -2.13
N ILE A 78 3.28 -5.38 -3.25
CA ILE A 78 2.59 -5.66 -4.52
C ILE A 78 2.85 -7.11 -4.95
N GLU A 79 4.10 -7.56 -4.92
CA GLU A 79 4.45 -8.93 -5.32
C GLU A 79 3.81 -9.98 -4.43
N ALA A 80 3.81 -9.76 -3.12
CA ALA A 80 3.22 -10.69 -2.18
C ALA A 80 1.70 -10.76 -2.32
N ALA A 81 1.04 -9.61 -2.51
CA ALA A 81 -0.40 -9.58 -2.75
C ALA A 81 -0.79 -10.20 -4.10
N ALA A 82 0.00 -9.97 -5.15
CA ALA A 82 -0.23 -10.59 -6.45
C ALA A 82 -0.18 -12.12 -6.39
N LYS A 83 0.66 -12.69 -5.53
CA LYS A 83 0.73 -14.15 -5.29
C LYS A 83 -0.47 -14.72 -4.53
N LEU A 84 -1.27 -13.87 -3.89
CA LEU A 84 -2.49 -14.26 -3.18
C LEU A 84 -3.75 -14.15 -4.07
N LEU A 85 -3.63 -13.56 -5.26
CA LEU A 85 -4.72 -13.52 -6.23
C LEU A 85 -4.88 -14.92 -6.89
N PRO A 86 -6.13 -15.36 -7.12
CA PRO A 86 -6.44 -16.65 -7.74
C PRO A 86 -6.00 -16.74 -9.20
#